data_AF-A0A226QTS9-F1
#
_entry.id   AF-A0A226QTS9-F1
#
_cell.length_a   1.000
_cell.length_b   1.000
_cell.length_c   1.000
_cell.angle_alpha   90.00
_cell.angle_beta   90.00
_cell.angle_gamma   90.00
#
_symmetry.space_group_name_H-M   'P 1'
#
loop_
_entity.id
_entity.type
_entity.pdbx_description
1 polymer ?
#
loop_
_entity_poly.entity_id
_entity_poly.type
_entity_poly.pdbx_seq_one_letter_code
_entity_poly.pdbx_strand_id
1 'polypeptide(L)'
;MNNIEKRLQEIQDRVQKASPGPWKVQEKIYEDGKEYLAERRIVTDYKHPQLKDVVGIVTLGICIYEPHYRVFIDKENAEFIAHAREDIPFLLNLVREQQKEIDRLQKLAHS
;
A
#
# COMPACT_ATOMS: atom_id res chain seq x y z
N MET A 1 -9.01 25.71 -7.74
CA MET A 1 -8.72 24.57 -6.85
C MET A 1 -7.82 25.06 -5.74
N ASN A 2 -8.23 24.95 -4.48
CA ASN A 2 -7.40 25.34 -3.34
C ASN A 2 -6.26 24.33 -3.12
N ASN A 3 -5.27 24.68 -2.28
CA ASN A 3 -4.09 23.83 -2.08
C ASN A 3 -4.44 22.42 -1.54
N ILE A 4 -5.46 22.33 -0.68
CA ILE A 4 -5.92 21.06 -0.12
C ILE A 4 -6.55 20.19 -1.22
N GLU A 5 -7.45 20.75 -2.03
CA GLU A 5 -8.08 20.05 -3.15
C GLU A 5 -7.05 19.54 -4.14
N LYS A 6 -6.02 20.35 -4.45
CA LYS A 6 -4.92 19.93 -5.31
C LYS A 6 -4.17 18.74 -4.71
N ARG A 7 -3.81 18.79 -3.43
CA ARG A 7 -3.09 17.69 -2.76
C ARG A 7 -3.95 16.43 -2.68
N LEU A 8 -5.26 16.56 -2.44
CA LEU A 8 -6.19 15.42 -2.45
C LEU A 8 -6.27 14.79 -3.84
N GLN A 9 -6.30 15.60 -4.91
CA GLN A 9 -6.27 15.08 -6.27
C GLN A 9 -4.97 14.30 -6.56
N GLU A 10 -3.81 14.83 -6.14
CA GLU A 10 -2.53 14.12 -6.30
C GLU A 10 -2.52 12.76 -5.59
N ILE A 11 -3.10 12.69 -4.38
CA ILE A 11 -3.25 11.42 -3.64
C ILE A 11 -4.19 10.48 -4.38
N GLN A 12 -5.34 10.98 -4.86
CA GLN A 12 -6.31 10.21 -5.61
C GLN A 12 -5.71 9.62 -6.89
N ASP A 13 -4.89 10.40 -7.61
CA ASP A 13 -4.21 9.95 -8.82
C ASP A 13 -3.23 8.80 -8.52
N ARG A 14 -2.50 8.86 -7.40
CA ARG A 14 -1.62 7.76 -6.97
C ARG A 14 -2.41 6.51 -6.61
N VAL A 15 -3.54 6.66 -5.90
CA VAL A 15 -4.44 5.54 -5.56
C VAL A 15 -4.97 4.86 -6.83
N GLN A 16 -5.35 5.63 -7.85
CA GLN A 16 -5.91 5.09 -9.10
C GLN A 16 -4.87 4.41 -10.00
N LYS A 17 -3.61 4.87 -9.97
CA LYS A 17 -2.52 4.25 -10.74
C LYS A 17 -2.00 2.97 -10.10
N ALA A 18 -2.04 2.89 -8.77
CA ALA A 18 -1.63 1.71 -8.03
C ALA A 18 -2.56 0.52 -8.32
N SER A 19 -2.04 -0.69 -8.14
CA SER A 19 -2.81 -1.93 -8.24
C SER A 19 -4.04 -1.87 -7.34
N PRO A 20 -5.24 -2.23 -7.81
CA PRO A 20 -6.44 -2.23 -6.97
C PRO A 20 -6.27 -3.07 -5.69
N GLY A 21 -6.76 -2.54 -4.58
CA GLY A 21 -6.82 -3.23 -3.29
C GLY A 21 -8.00 -4.22 -3.19
N PRO A 22 -8.12 -4.94 -2.07
CA PRO A 22 -7.26 -4.86 -0.88
C PRO A 22 -5.92 -5.60 -1.07
N TRP A 23 -4.84 -4.98 -0.59
CA TRP A 23 -3.52 -5.62 -0.55
C TRP A 23 -3.35 -6.40 0.75
N LYS A 24 -2.65 -7.53 0.69
CA LYS A 24 -2.40 -8.39 1.84
C LYS A 24 -0.92 -8.73 1.93
N VAL A 25 -0.43 -8.92 3.16
CA VAL A 25 0.88 -9.51 3.38
C VAL A 25 0.75 -11.02 3.24
N GLN A 26 1.62 -11.62 2.44
CA GLN A 26 1.76 -13.07 2.30
C GLN A 26 3.19 -13.45 2.69
N GLU A 27 3.32 -14.43 3.57
CA GLU A 27 4.59 -15.11 3.81
C GLU A 27 4.53 -16.49 3.11
N LYS A 28 5.51 -16.79 2.26
CA LYS A 28 5.62 -18.09 1.59
C LYS A 28 6.89 -18.78 2.06
N ILE A 29 6.74 -19.97 2.60
CA ILE A 29 7.83 -20.82 3.06
C ILE A 29 8.06 -21.90 2.00
N TYR A 30 9.30 -22.07 1.56
CA TYR A 30 9.69 -23.15 0.66
C TYR A 30 10.38 -24.25 1.45
N GLU A 31 9.87 -25.47 1.36
CA GLU A 31 10.54 -26.68 1.88
C GLU A 31 11.34 -27.32 0.75
N ASP A 32 12.62 -26.96 0.61
CA ASP A 32 13.57 -27.66 -0.28
C ASP A 32 14.80 -28.12 0.51
N GLY A 33 14.58 -28.82 1.62
CA GLY A 33 15.57 -29.69 2.29
C GLY A 33 16.94 -29.11 2.69
N LYS A 34 17.21 -27.82 2.45
CA LYS A 34 18.56 -27.23 2.58
C LYS A 34 18.58 -25.83 3.18
N GLU A 35 17.49 -25.06 3.20
CA GLU A 35 17.43 -23.79 3.93
C GLU A 35 15.98 -23.26 4.05
N TYR A 36 15.66 -22.62 5.18
CA TYR A 36 14.36 -21.97 5.40
C TYR A 36 14.30 -20.65 4.61
N LEU A 37 13.56 -20.63 3.50
CA LEU A 37 13.32 -19.40 2.74
C LEU A 37 11.92 -18.89 3.04
N ALA A 38 11.83 -17.81 3.82
CA ALA A 38 10.60 -17.06 4.01
C ALA A 38 10.58 -15.88 3.05
N GLU A 39 9.75 -15.95 2.00
CA GLU A 39 9.46 -14.81 1.15
C GLU A 39 8.34 -13.97 1.77
N ARG A 40 8.58 -12.67 1.92
CA ARG A 40 7.54 -11.71 2.30
C ARG A 40 7.07 -10.96 1.06
N ARG A 41 5.76 -10.95 0.86
CA ARG A 41 5.14 -10.34 -0.31
C ARG A 41 3.97 -9.45 0.09
N ILE A 42 3.73 -8.41 -0.70
CA ILE A 42 2.43 -7.73 -0.76
C ILE A 42 1.71 -8.27 -1.99
N VAL A 43 0.50 -8.78 -1.83
CA VAL A 43 -0.27 -9.45 -2.89
C VAL A 43 -1.68 -8.87 -3.01
N THR A 44 -2.30 -9.01 -4.18
CA THR A 44 -3.76 -8.83 -4.34
C THR A 44 -4.51 -10.15 -4.09
N ASP A 45 -5.82 -10.15 -4.23
CA ASP A 45 -6.65 -11.36 -4.26
C ASP A 45 -6.74 -12.02 -5.65
N TYR A 46 -6.16 -11.41 -6.67
CA TYR A 46 -6.14 -11.93 -8.03
C TYR A 46 -5.25 -13.17 -8.13
N LYS A 47 -5.85 -14.31 -8.51
CA LYS A 47 -5.14 -15.56 -8.79
C LYS A 47 -4.75 -15.61 -10.26
N HIS A 48 -3.44 -15.64 -10.53
CA HIS A 48 -2.95 -15.72 -11.90
C HIS A 48 -3.30 -17.08 -12.52
N PRO A 49 -3.94 -17.12 -13.70
CA PRO A 49 -4.45 -18.35 -14.30
C PRO A 49 -3.34 -19.38 -14.56
N GLN A 50 -2.13 -18.93 -14.89
CA GLN A 50 -0.99 -19.81 -15.14
C GLN A 50 -0.27 -20.27 -13.85
N LEU A 51 -0.16 -19.40 -12.85
CA LEU A 51 0.61 -19.73 -11.63
C LEU A 51 -0.23 -20.50 -10.60
N LYS A 52 -1.57 -20.44 -10.73
CA LYS A 52 -2.52 -20.97 -9.75
C LYS A 52 -2.29 -20.42 -8.33
N ASP A 53 -1.65 -19.25 -8.23
CA ASP A 53 -1.28 -18.54 -7.01
C ASP A 53 -1.52 -17.03 -7.21
N VAL A 54 -1.47 -16.24 -6.13
CA VAL A 54 -1.60 -14.78 -6.18
C VAL A 54 -0.36 -14.12 -6.76
N VAL A 55 -0.53 -13.01 -7.48
CA VAL A 55 0.59 -12.21 -8.00
C VAL A 55 1.07 -11.24 -6.92
N GLY A 56 2.38 -11.22 -6.66
CA GLY A 56 3.00 -10.24 -5.77
C GLY A 56 3.11 -8.86 -6.42
N ILE A 57 2.54 -7.86 -5.76
CA ILE A 57 2.73 -6.42 -6.01
C ILE A 57 4.13 -5.99 -5.60
N VAL A 58 4.55 -6.45 -4.42
CA VAL A 58 5.91 -6.32 -3.92
C VAL A 58 6.38 -7.72 -3.58
N THR A 59 7.42 -8.19 -4.24
CA THR A 59 8.02 -9.48 -3.93
C THR A 59 9.47 -9.26 -3.55
N LEU A 60 9.86 -9.68 -2.35
CA LEU A 60 11.24 -9.75 -1.92
C LEU A 60 11.64 -11.22 -1.85
N GLY A 61 12.29 -11.70 -2.91
CA GLY A 61 12.86 -13.04 -2.96
C GLY A 61 14.29 -13.02 -2.44
N ILE A 62 14.54 -13.70 -1.32
CA ILE A 62 15.90 -14.10 -0.92
C ILE A 62 16.15 -15.43 -1.64
N CYS A 63 16.73 -15.39 -2.84
CA CYS A 63 16.90 -16.60 -3.64
C CYS A 63 18.20 -17.34 -3.28
N ILE A 64 18.06 -18.67 -3.28
CA ILE A 64 18.98 -19.81 -3.02
C ILE A 64 20.30 -19.84 -3.82
N TYR A 65 20.63 -18.78 -4.55
CA TYR A 65 21.87 -18.67 -5.31
C TYR A 65 22.48 -17.28 -5.11
N GLU A 66 23.58 -17.23 -4.38
CA GLU A 66 24.30 -15.99 -4.12
C GLU A 66 24.80 -15.33 -5.42
N PRO A 67 24.71 -13.99 -5.54
CA PRO A 67 23.88 -13.05 -4.80
C PRO A 67 22.79 -12.49 -5.71
N HIS A 68 21.55 -12.96 -5.57
CA HIS A 68 20.41 -12.35 -6.27
C HIS A 68 19.31 -11.93 -5.29
N TYR A 69 19.38 -10.69 -4.83
CA TYR A 69 18.24 -9.99 -4.24
C TYR A 69 17.32 -9.59 -5.41
N ARG A 70 16.23 -10.35 -5.64
CA ARG A 70 15.22 -9.94 -6.62
C ARG A 70 14.09 -9.24 -5.87
N VAL A 71 14.07 -7.91 -5.97
CA VAL A 71 12.91 -7.10 -5.61
C VAL A 71 12.13 -6.85 -6.90
N PHE A 72 10.88 -7.30 -6.95
CA PHE A 72 9.93 -6.89 -7.99
C PHE A 72 8.87 -5.99 -7.38
N ILE A 73 8.73 -4.81 -7.96
CA ILE A 73 7.66 -3.85 -7.72
C ILE A 73 7.51 -3.03 -9.00
N ASP A 74 6.29 -2.84 -9.49
CA ASP A 74 6.07 -1.92 -10.61
C ASP A 74 6.23 -0.46 -10.15
N LYS A 75 6.41 0.44 -11.12
CA LYS A 75 6.70 1.85 -10.83
C LYS A 75 5.55 2.50 -10.07
N GLU A 76 4.31 2.25 -10.48
CA GLU A 76 3.11 2.86 -9.94
C GLU A 76 2.88 2.46 -8.46
N ASN A 77 3.08 1.19 -8.12
CA ASN A 77 3.00 0.72 -6.75
C ASN A 77 4.18 1.20 -5.90
N ALA A 78 5.39 1.30 -6.48
CA ALA A 78 6.54 1.89 -5.80
C ALA A 78 6.29 3.37 -5.46
N GLU A 79 5.78 4.15 -6.41
CA GLU A 79 5.42 5.56 -6.22
C GLU A 79 4.33 5.70 -5.16
N PHE A 80 3.27 4.88 -5.21
CA PHE A 80 2.21 4.90 -4.20
C PHE A 80 2.73 4.59 -2.78
N ILE A 81 3.53 3.53 -2.63
CA ILE A 81 4.09 3.14 -1.32
C ILE A 81 5.05 4.21 -0.78
N ALA A 82 5.91 4.78 -1.62
CA ALA A 82 6.86 5.81 -1.20
C ALA A 82 6.12 7.06 -0.67
N HIS A 83 5.08 7.52 -1.36
CA HIS A 83 4.30 8.70 -0.96
C HIS A 83 3.42 8.46 0.26
N ALA A 84 3.14 7.20 0.64
CA ALA A 84 2.33 6.89 1.81
C ALA A 84 2.87 7.56 3.10
N ARG A 85 4.19 7.76 3.21
CA ARG A 85 4.80 8.42 4.37
C ARG A 85 4.47 9.91 4.48
N GLU A 86 4.03 10.55 3.40
CA GLU A 86 3.57 11.94 3.39
C GLU A 86 2.04 12.03 3.34
N ASP A 87 1.42 11.19 2.51
CA ASP A 87 -0.02 11.21 2.25
C ASP A 87 -0.83 10.79 3.46
N ILE A 88 -0.42 9.70 4.14
CA ILE A 88 -1.16 9.22 5.32
C ILE A 88 -1.15 10.28 6.44
N PRO A 89 0.00 10.88 6.83
CA PRO A 89 0.00 11.96 7.81
C PRO A 89 -0.85 13.17 7.41
N PHE A 90 -0.79 13.59 6.14
CA PHE A 90 -1.61 14.69 5.63
C PHE A 90 -3.11 14.39 5.78
N LEU A 91 -3.56 13.21 5.34
CA LEU A 91 -4.96 12.79 5.43
C LEU A 91 -5.42 12.67 6.89
N LEU A 92 -4.62 12.07 7.77
CA LEU A 92 -4.94 11.95 9.19
C LEU A 92 -5.09 13.32 9.85
N ASN A 93 -4.25 14.29 9.49
CA ASN A 93 -4.37 15.66 10.00
C ASN A 93 -5.66 16.31 9.51
N LEU A 94 -5.97 16.17 8.22
CA LEU A 94 -7.19 16.73 7.63
C LEU A 94 -8.45 16.18 8.31
N VAL A 95 -8.52 14.87 8.52
CA VAL A 95 -9.64 14.21 9.22
C VAL A 95 -9.78 14.72 10.67
N ARG A 96 -8.67 14.89 11.39
CA ARG A 96 -8.69 15.42 12.77
C ARG A 96 -9.22 16.85 12.82
N GLU A 97 -8.76 17.73 11.93
CA GLU A 97 -9.23 19.12 11.88
C GLU A 97 -10.70 19.20 11.48
N GLN A 98 -11.13 18.38 10.53
CA GLN A 98 -12.55 18.26 10.16
C GLN A 98 -13.41 17.79 11.34
N GLN A 99 -12.97 16.77 12.08
CA GLN A 99 -13.70 16.27 13.24
C GLN A 99 -13.84 17.33 14.35
N LYS A 100 -12.76 18.08 14.63
CA LYS A 100 -12.81 19.19 15.61
C LYS A 100 -13.85 20.24 15.24
N GLU A 101 -13.94 20.61 13.97
CA GLU A 101 -14.90 21.61 13.51
C GLU A 101 -16.33 21.05 13.54
N ILE A 102 -16.54 19.79 13.16
CA ILE A 102 -17.84 19.12 13.32
C ILE A 102 -18.29 19.15 14.79
N ASP A 103 -17.42 18.77 15.72
CA ASP A 103 -17.73 18.77 17.15
C ASP A 103 -18.06 20.18 17.68
N ARG A 104 -17.34 21.20 17.20
CA ARG A 104 -17.61 22.61 17.54
C ARG A 104 -18.99 23.05 17.05
N LEU A 105 -19.31 22.76 15.79
CA LEU A 105 -20.61 23.13 15.19
C LEU A 105 -21.76 22.40 15.87
N GLN A 106 -21.58 21.12 16.20
CA GLN A 106 -22.56 20.37 16.98
C GLN A 106 -22.78 20.99 18.35
N LYS A 107 -21.73 21.42 19.07
CA LYS A 107 -21.89 22.10 20.36
C LYS A 107 -22.69 23.40 20.24
N LEU A 108 -22.43 24.21 19.21
CA LEU A 108 -23.15 25.46 18.96
C LEU A 108 -24.63 25.22 18.60
N ALA A 109 -24.93 24.13 17.90
CA ALA A 109 -26.30 23.78 17.52
C ALA A 109 -27.13 23.23 18.70
N HIS A 110 -26.48 22.73 19.75
CA HIS A 110 -27.11 22.16 20.95
C HIS A 110 -26.97 23.06 22.19
N SER A 111 -26.43 24.28 22.04
CA SER A 111 -26.36 25.33 23.07
C SER A 111 -27.44 26.38 22.85
#